data_AF-A0A962M6U3-F1
#
_entry.id   AF-A0A962M6U3-F1
#
_cell.length_a   1.000
_cell.length_b   1.000
_cell.length_c   1.000
_cell.angle_alpha   90.00
_cell.angle_beta   90.00
_cell.angle_gamma   90.00
#
_symmetry.space_group_name_H-M   'P 1'
#
loop_
_entity.id
_entity.type
_entity.pdbx_description
1 polymer ?
#
loop_
_entity_poly.entity_id
_entity_poly.type
_entity_poly.pdbx_seq_one_letter_code
_entity_poly.pdbx_strand_id
1 'polypeptide(L)'
;SSKSSISLKALLNKKLPEMLLENMKFPRLVYRTGRFAHSVRVLDVTTTAKGYPYVTYTYMKYPYQTFEPGWAQGSVNRDPRSLIDKSIRDIAAEILSGRLYTRRL
;
A
#
# COMPACT_ATOMS: atom_id res chain seq x y z
N SER A 1 -1.20 -27.56 -12.42
CA SER A 1 -2.30 -26.63 -12.73
C SER A 1 -1.87 -25.19 -12.56
N SER A 2 -1.48 -24.51 -13.65
CA SER A 2 -1.24 -23.06 -13.64
C SER A 2 -2.58 -22.35 -13.88
N LYS A 3 -3.40 -22.21 -12.84
CA LYS A 3 -4.39 -21.13 -12.85
C LYS A 3 -3.57 -19.87 -12.62
N SER A 4 -3.46 -19.02 -13.64
CA SER A 4 -2.87 -17.68 -13.46
C SER A 4 -3.86 -16.85 -12.63
N SER A 5 -3.86 -17.09 -11.32
CA SER A 5 -4.43 -16.16 -10.36
C SER A 5 -3.45 -14.99 -10.30
N ILE A 6 -3.94 -13.78 -10.58
CA ILE A 6 -3.14 -12.60 -10.29
C ILE A 6 -2.91 -12.61 -8.77
N SER A 7 -1.64 -12.63 -8.36
CA SER A 7 -1.31 -12.65 -6.93
C SER A 7 -1.74 -11.33 -6.28
N LEU A 8 -2.15 -11.38 -5.01
CA LEU A 8 -2.49 -10.17 -4.24
C LEU A 8 -1.35 -9.14 -4.30
N LYS A 9 -0.09 -9.60 -4.27
CA LYS A 9 1.11 -8.77 -4.49
C LYS A 9 1.07 -7.98 -5.80
N ALA A 10 0.72 -8.63 -6.92
CA ALA A 10 0.66 -7.98 -8.22
C ALA A 10 -0.48 -6.95 -8.29
N LEU A 11 -1.66 -7.27 -7.73
CA LEU A 11 -2.77 -6.33 -7.64
C LEU A 11 -2.43 -5.11 -6.77
N LEU A 12 -1.82 -5.33 -5.60
CA LEU A 12 -1.36 -4.28 -4.71
C LEU A 12 -0.37 -3.36 -5.43
N ASN A 13 0.71 -3.91 -6.01
CA ASN A 13 1.70 -3.10 -6.72
C ASN A 13 1.12 -2.33 -7.92
N LYS A 14 0.08 -2.86 -8.57
CA LYS A 14 -0.61 -2.17 -9.66
C LYS A 14 -1.42 -0.95 -9.17
N LYS A 15 -2.14 -1.09 -8.06
CA LYS A 15 -3.03 -0.04 -7.51
C LYS A 15 -2.35 0.94 -6.57
N LEU A 16 -1.22 0.55 -5.97
CA LEU A 16 -0.54 1.32 -4.92
C LEU A 16 -0.19 2.76 -5.30
N PRO A 17 0.37 3.05 -6.48
CA PRO A 17 0.72 4.42 -6.84
C PRO A 17 -0.50 5.34 -6.76
N GLU A 18 -1.61 4.98 -7.42
CA GLU A 18 -2.83 5.79 -7.45
C GLU A 18 -3.45 5.95 -6.05
N MET A 19 -3.61 4.85 -5.29
CA MET A 19 -4.17 4.91 -3.94
C MET A 19 -3.31 5.77 -2.99
N LEU A 20 -1.98 5.71 -3.11
CA LEU A 20 -1.09 6.56 -2.33
C LEU A 20 -1.31 8.04 -2.66
N LEU A 21 -1.43 8.39 -3.94
CA LEU A 21 -1.72 9.77 -4.36
C LEU A 21 -3.04 10.26 -3.75
N GLU A 22 -4.08 9.44 -3.77
CA GLU A 22 -5.39 9.77 -3.20
C GLU A 22 -5.35 9.96 -1.67
N ASN A 23 -4.52 9.18 -0.99
CA ASN A 23 -4.35 9.24 0.46
C ASN A 23 -3.31 10.28 0.93
N MET A 24 -2.52 10.85 0.02
CA MET A 24 -1.53 11.90 0.28
C MET A 24 -2.18 13.27 0.52
N LYS A 25 -2.94 13.37 1.61
CA LYS A 25 -3.69 14.57 2.04
C LYS A 25 -3.23 15.03 3.41
N PHE A 26 -3.27 16.35 3.66
CA PHE A 26 -2.93 16.92 4.97
C PHE A 26 -3.82 16.30 6.07
N PRO A 27 -3.29 15.94 7.26
CA PRO A 27 -1.96 16.25 7.80
C PRO A 27 -0.83 15.28 7.42
N ARG A 28 -1.10 14.26 6.58
CA ARG A 28 -0.09 13.31 6.09
C ARG A 28 0.86 13.97 5.09
N LEU A 29 1.78 13.18 4.54
CA LEU A 29 2.58 13.61 3.39
C LEU A 29 1.64 14.05 2.26
N VAL A 30 1.80 15.28 1.81
CA VAL A 30 0.99 15.87 0.75
C VAL A 30 1.67 15.63 -0.59
N TYR A 31 0.87 15.32 -1.62
CA TYR A 31 1.37 15.14 -2.97
C TYR A 31 2.13 16.37 -3.48
N ARG A 32 3.27 16.13 -4.12
CA ARG A 32 4.05 17.16 -4.84
C ARG A 32 4.41 16.74 -6.25
N THR A 33 5.09 15.60 -6.38
CA THR A 33 5.58 15.09 -7.67
C THR A 33 5.28 13.61 -7.90
N GLY A 34 4.68 12.92 -6.92
CA GLY A 34 4.43 11.48 -6.96
C GLY A 34 5.65 10.60 -6.68
N ARG A 35 6.85 11.18 -6.49
CA ARG A 35 8.07 10.41 -6.21
C ARG A 35 7.90 9.44 -5.03
N PHE A 36 7.24 9.86 -3.96
CA PHE A 36 6.97 8.99 -2.81
C PHE A 36 6.10 7.80 -3.23
N ALA A 37 4.93 8.08 -3.81
CA ALA A 37 3.94 7.07 -4.21
C ALA A 37 4.55 6.01 -5.15
N HIS A 38 5.34 6.43 -6.13
CA HIS A 38 5.99 5.52 -7.08
C HIS A 38 7.17 4.74 -6.49
N SER A 39 7.68 5.15 -5.32
CA SER A 39 8.78 4.44 -4.65
C SER A 39 8.31 3.25 -3.81
N VAL A 40 7.03 3.22 -3.44
CA VAL A 40 6.46 2.19 -2.58
C VAL A 40 6.27 0.91 -3.38
N ARG A 41 6.71 -0.21 -2.82
CA ARG A 41 6.60 -1.53 -3.45
C ARG A 41 6.33 -2.61 -2.42
N VAL A 42 5.35 -3.46 -2.69
CA VAL A 42 5.13 -4.71 -1.95
C VAL A 42 6.16 -5.73 -2.41
N LEU A 43 6.98 -6.16 -1.45
CA LEU A 43 8.01 -7.17 -1.63
C LEU A 43 7.43 -8.58 -1.53
N ASP A 44 6.52 -8.79 -0.59
CA ASP A 44 5.92 -10.10 -0.36
C ASP A 44 4.55 -10.01 0.30
N VAL A 45 3.74 -11.05 0.09
CA VAL A 45 2.45 -11.24 0.74
C VAL A 45 2.36 -12.68 1.22
N THR A 46 2.46 -12.86 2.53
CA THR A 46 2.32 -14.18 3.18
C THR A 46 0.99 -14.26 3.92
N THR A 47 0.64 -15.45 4.39
CA THR A 47 -0.54 -15.66 5.21
C THR A 47 -0.10 -15.98 6.63
N THR A 48 -0.63 -15.26 7.61
CA THR A 48 -0.39 -15.55 9.04
C THR A 48 -1.02 -16.88 9.44
N ALA A 49 -0.61 -17.44 10.58
CA ALA A 49 -1.21 -18.67 11.13
C ALA A 49 -2.74 -18.59 11.33
N LYS A 50 -3.28 -17.37 11.47
CA LYS A 50 -4.72 -17.10 11.62
C LYS A 50 -5.44 -16.87 10.28
N GLY A 51 -4.77 -17.02 9.15
CA GLY A 51 -5.36 -16.88 7.81
C GLY A 51 -5.41 -15.45 7.25
N TYR A 52 -4.86 -14.45 7.96
CA TYR A 52 -4.83 -13.06 7.48
C TYR A 52 -3.62 -12.77 6.59
N PRO A 53 -3.75 -11.94 5.54
CA PRO A 53 -2.60 -11.49 4.75
C PRO A 53 -1.62 -10.66 5.59
N TYR A 54 -0.33 -10.97 5.46
CA TYR A 54 0.79 -10.20 6.01
C TYR A 54 1.61 -9.64 4.85
N VAL A 55 1.64 -8.31 4.73
CA VAL A 55 2.23 -7.62 3.58
C VAL A 55 3.56 -6.99 3.98
N THR A 56 4.64 -7.42 3.33
CA THR A 56 5.96 -6.80 3.47
C THR A 56 6.17 -5.80 2.34
N TYR A 57 6.56 -4.57 2.67
CA TYR A 57 6.78 -3.51 1.69
C TYR A 57 8.12 -2.79 1.90
N THR A 58 8.51 -2.01 0.90
CA THR A 58 9.61 -1.06 0.97
C THR A 58 9.17 0.27 0.37
N TYR A 59 9.92 1.32 0.66
CA TYR A 59 9.78 2.64 0.06
C TYR A 59 11.13 3.36 0.04
N MET A 60 11.24 4.45 -0.72
CA MET A 60 12.46 5.25 -0.76
C MET A 60 12.68 5.94 0.59
N LYS A 61 13.73 5.57 1.33
CA LYS A 61 14.01 6.18 2.65
C LYS A 61 14.43 7.64 2.55
N TYR A 62 15.41 8.00 1.73
CA TYR A 62 15.76 9.41 1.55
C TYR A 62 14.99 10.02 0.37
N PRO A 63 14.22 11.12 0.51
CA PRO A 63 14.18 12.05 1.66
C PRO A 63 13.03 11.84 2.67
N TYR A 64 12.29 10.73 2.62
CA TYR A 64 11.01 10.56 3.32
C TYR A 64 11.09 10.03 4.77
N GLN A 65 12.15 9.31 5.12
CA GLN A 65 12.35 8.71 6.44
C GLN A 65 12.42 9.76 7.55
N THR A 66 12.83 10.99 7.22
CA THR A 66 12.86 12.11 8.17
C THR A 66 11.50 12.37 8.84
N PHE A 67 10.39 11.95 8.21
CA PHE A 67 9.03 12.08 8.74
C PHE A 67 8.58 10.93 9.65
N GLU A 68 9.35 9.84 9.75
CA GLU A 68 9.08 8.77 10.70
C GLU A 68 9.32 9.26 12.14
N PRO A 69 8.47 8.89 13.13
CA PRO A 69 8.73 9.18 14.53
C PRO A 69 10.14 8.76 14.98
N GLY A 70 10.85 9.66 15.65
CA GLY A 70 12.25 9.49 16.05
C GLY A 70 13.29 10.09 15.09
N TRP A 71 12.87 10.60 13.92
CA TRP A 71 13.74 11.35 13.00
C TRP A 71 13.48 12.86 13.07
N ALA A 72 14.29 13.66 12.35
CA ALA A 72 14.33 15.11 12.48
C ALA A 72 12.98 15.84 12.26
N GLN A 73 12.11 15.31 11.39
CA GLN A 73 10.77 15.84 11.13
C GLN A 73 9.66 14.85 11.56
N GLY A 74 10.01 13.92 12.45
CA GLY A 74 9.17 12.79 12.83
C GLY A 74 7.84 13.21 13.44
N SER A 75 6.75 12.71 12.91
CA SER A 75 5.40 12.93 13.46
C SER A 75 4.51 11.75 13.13
N VAL A 76 3.68 11.32 14.08
CA VAL A 76 2.67 10.27 13.83
C VAL A 76 1.77 10.63 12.65
N ASN A 77 1.44 11.92 12.47
CA ASN A 77 0.59 12.37 11.38
C ASN A 77 1.28 12.29 10.01
N ARG A 78 2.61 12.45 9.96
CA ARG A 78 3.39 12.47 8.72
C ARG A 78 4.16 11.18 8.46
N ASP A 79 4.03 10.18 9.33
CA ASP A 79 4.71 8.92 9.21
C ASP A 79 4.39 8.26 7.84
N PRO A 80 5.38 8.12 6.94
CA PRO A 80 5.18 7.51 5.63
C PRO A 80 4.61 6.10 5.73
N ARG A 81 4.94 5.35 6.79
CA ARG A 81 4.48 3.97 7.02
C ARG A 81 2.99 3.91 7.29
N SER A 82 2.47 4.87 8.05
CA SER A 82 1.03 4.96 8.34
C SER A 82 0.20 5.22 7.09
N LEU A 83 0.75 6.01 6.15
CA LEU A 83 0.14 6.30 4.86
C LEU A 83 0.16 5.07 3.95
N ILE A 84 1.28 4.33 3.93
CA ILE A 84 1.40 3.07 3.18
C ILE A 84 0.44 2.00 3.73
N ASP A 85 0.40 1.80 5.05
CA ASP A 85 -0.51 0.84 5.69
C ASP A 85 -1.97 1.14 5.34
N LYS A 86 -2.40 2.40 5.48
CA LYS A 86 -3.75 2.81 5.07
C LYS A 86 -4.02 2.50 3.60
N SER A 87 -3.10 2.85 2.71
CA SER A 87 -3.28 2.64 1.27
C SER A 87 -3.37 1.16 0.89
N ILE A 88 -2.55 0.29 1.51
CA ILE A 88 -2.64 -1.16 1.31
C ILE A 88 -3.99 -1.69 1.79
N ARG A 89 -4.49 -1.21 2.94
CA ARG A 89 -5.78 -1.62 3.49
C ARG A 89 -6.95 -1.16 2.62
N ASP A 90 -6.91 0.06 2.11
CA ASP A 90 -7.95 0.60 1.24
C ASP A 90 -8.02 -0.22 -0.06
N ILE A 91 -6.87 -0.56 -0.67
CA ILE A 91 -6.83 -1.46 -1.84
C ILE A 91 -7.35 -2.85 -1.50
N ALA A 92 -6.95 -3.41 -0.36
CA ALA A 92 -7.44 -4.72 0.07
C ALA A 92 -8.96 -4.71 0.27
N ALA A 93 -9.50 -3.63 0.83
CA ALA A 93 -10.94 -3.43 0.98
C ALA A 93 -11.65 -3.33 -0.38
N GLU A 94 -11.08 -2.63 -1.36
CA GLU A 94 -11.62 -2.60 -2.73
C GLU A 94 -11.65 -3.99 -3.37
N ILE A 95 -10.55 -4.75 -3.24
CA ILE A 95 -10.45 -6.10 -3.80
C ILE A 95 -11.47 -7.04 -3.14
N LEU A 96 -11.63 -6.96 -1.82
CA LEU A 96 -12.59 -7.78 -1.08
C LEU A 96 -14.05 -7.37 -1.33
N SER A 97 -14.30 -6.07 -1.51
CA SER A 97 -15.63 -5.54 -1.86
C SER A 97 -16.01 -5.92 -3.29
N GLY A 98 -15.03 -5.99 -4.19
CA GLY A 98 -15.17 -6.45 -5.57
C GLY A 98 -15.33 -7.97 -5.71
N ARG A 99 -15.92 -8.67 -4.73
CA ARG A 99 -16.35 -10.08 -4.87
C ARG A 99 -17.27 -10.21 -6.08
N LEU A 100 -16.68 -10.55 -7.23
CA LEU A 100 -17.40 -10.73 -8.48
C LEU A 100 -17.64 -12.22 -8.73
N TYR A 101 -18.91 -12.56 -8.92
CA TYR A 101 -19.35 -13.82 -9.49
C TYR A 101 -20.01 -13.52 -10.82
N THR A 102 -19.51 -14.11 -11.90
CA THR A 102 -20.16 -14.03 -13.21
C THR A 102 -20.35 -15.43 -13.75
N ARG A 103 -21.62 -15.81 -13.94
CA ARG A 103 -22.03 -17.03 -14.62
C ARG A 103 -22.57 -16.66 -15.99
N ARG A 104 -22.13 -17.39 -17.01
CA ARG A 104 -22.65 -17.34 -18.37
C ARG A 104 -23.47 -18.61 -18.64
N LEU A 105 -24.51 -18.53 -19.47
CA LEU A 105 -25.26 -19.69 -19.99
C LEU A 105 -24.37 -20.59 -20.86
#